data_AF-A0AAD2H2L6-F1
#
_entry.id   AF-A0AAD2H2L6-F1
#
_cell.length_a   1.000
_cell.length_b   1.000
_cell.length_c   1.000
_cell.angle_alpha   90.00
_cell.angle_beta   90.00
_cell.angle_gamma   90.00
#
_symmetry.space_group_name_H-M   'P 1'
#
loop_
_entity.id
_entity.type
_entity.pdbx_description
1 polymer ?
#
loop_
_entity_poly.entity_id
_entity_poly.type
_entity_poly.pdbx_seq_one_letter_code
_entity_poly.pdbx_strand_id
1 'polypeptide(L)'
;MLISLLSFLSLVIYSLAARYPAFGTLQTSTSAGVMNVVINNTFSPINIFDMHVQADLANLIEELQSPDTDVRAVVFSSANKEFFIAHIDINYFLPGYQSVLPFNDPGLQDMTFPVALLWNVTQLPQATIAMVEGRTRGIGNEFIMSCDMRFAVSSPSVLLSQLETSFGLMPGAGGGLYLAQTIGRGRAFEYVLSSADIDADTAAQIGWINKAFPTSQALHTYVQNLAQRIALFPRAAIVGAKVGINRVSRPPREVIVKDAQNKFITATNNQSFGEIELDYGLGKDLIQFF
;
A
#
# COMPACT_ATOMS: atom_id res chain seq x y z
N MET A 1 26.97 33.73 24.77
CA MET A 1 25.49 33.75 24.62
C MET A 1 24.98 33.09 23.33
N LEU A 2 25.81 32.84 22.31
CA LEU A 2 25.37 32.15 21.06
C LEU A 2 25.46 30.61 21.07
N ILE A 3 26.17 30.01 22.04
CA ILE A 3 26.42 28.56 22.07
C ILE A 3 25.28 27.76 22.73
N SER A 4 24.36 28.41 23.47
CA SER A 4 23.26 27.72 24.15
C SER A 4 21.97 27.59 23.33
N LEU A 5 21.84 28.29 22.19
CA LEU A 5 20.66 28.18 21.33
C LEU A 5 20.72 26.97 20.38
N LEU A 6 21.93 26.62 19.91
CA LEU A 6 22.14 25.49 19.00
C LEU A 6 21.97 24.13 19.69
N SER A 7 22.35 24.02 20.96
CA SER A 7 22.14 22.83 21.78
C SER A 7 20.68 22.63 22.21
N PHE A 8 19.91 23.72 22.35
CA PHE A 8 18.46 23.63 22.57
C PHE A 8 17.71 23.23 21.30
N LEU A 9 18.11 23.74 20.12
CA LEU A 9 17.53 23.31 18.85
C LEU A 9 17.83 21.84 18.54
N SER A 10 19.05 21.35 18.80
CA SER A 10 19.37 19.94 18.58
C SER A 10 18.62 19.00 19.52
N LEU A 11 18.38 19.41 20.78
CA LEU A 11 17.60 18.62 21.74
C LEU A 11 16.11 18.56 21.38
N VAL A 12 15.54 19.65 20.84
CA VAL A 12 14.14 19.69 20.38
C VAL A 12 13.95 18.89 19.09
N ILE A 13 14.95 18.88 18.19
CA ILE A 13 14.94 18.01 17.00
C ILE A 13 15.11 16.53 17.40
N TYR A 14 15.94 16.22 18.39
CA TYR A 14 16.10 14.85 18.91
C TYR A 14 14.88 14.36 19.69
N SER A 15 14.17 15.24 20.42
CA SER A 15 13.01 14.83 21.24
C SER A 15 11.75 14.54 20.42
N LEU A 16 11.68 15.00 19.17
CA LEU A 16 10.64 14.62 18.21
C LEU A 16 10.99 13.36 17.39
N ALA A 17 12.28 13.02 17.26
CA ALA A 17 12.72 11.83 16.54
C ALA A 17 12.62 10.53 17.36
N ALA A 18 12.57 10.63 18.70
CA ALA A 18 12.71 9.47 19.59
C ALA A 18 11.37 8.86 20.09
N ARG A 19 10.38 8.68 19.20
CA ARG A 19 9.11 8.02 19.59
C ARG A 19 8.75 6.75 18.82
N TYR A 20 9.54 6.33 17.84
CA TYR A 20 9.18 5.21 16.99
C TYR A 20 10.33 4.19 16.86
N PRO A 21 10.04 2.89 16.82
CA PRO A 21 11.02 1.84 16.54
C PRO A 21 11.78 2.14 15.24
N ALA A 22 13.05 1.71 15.20
CA ALA A 22 13.82 1.78 13.97
C ALA A 22 13.29 0.72 13.00
N PHE A 23 12.51 1.16 12.00
CA PHE A 23 12.08 0.33 10.88
C PHE A 23 13.27 -0.06 10.01
N GLY A 24 13.26 -1.29 9.45
CA GLY A 24 14.30 -1.77 8.54
C GLY A 24 14.09 -1.37 7.08
N THR A 25 12.84 -1.26 6.66
CA THR A 25 12.37 -1.06 5.28
C THR A 25 11.46 0.14 5.11
N LEU A 26 11.06 0.80 6.20
CA LEU A 26 10.31 2.07 6.16
C LEU A 26 11.20 3.21 6.68
N GLN A 27 11.09 4.38 6.07
CA GLN A 27 11.72 5.60 6.56
C GLN A 27 10.62 6.60 6.88
N THR A 28 10.53 7.00 8.15
CA THR A 28 9.47 7.90 8.61
C THR A 28 10.01 9.27 8.98
N SER A 29 9.28 10.33 8.61
CA SER A 29 9.51 11.67 9.12
C SER A 29 8.17 12.32 9.46
N THR A 30 8.07 12.93 10.64
CA THR A 30 6.83 13.57 11.08
C THR A 30 7.05 15.06 11.29
N SER A 31 6.17 15.89 10.74
CA SER A 31 6.18 17.34 10.93
C SER A 31 4.76 17.89 10.86
N ALA A 32 4.40 18.73 11.83
CA ALA A 32 3.11 19.43 11.87
C ALA A 32 1.88 18.51 11.66
N GLY A 33 1.87 17.34 12.29
CA GLY A 33 0.77 16.36 12.19
C GLY A 33 0.71 15.57 10.88
N VAL A 34 1.71 15.70 10.00
CA VAL A 34 1.87 14.89 8.78
C VAL A 34 3.04 13.94 8.97
N MET A 35 2.81 12.65 8.77
CA MET A 35 3.86 11.62 8.73
C MET A 35 4.11 11.21 7.28
N ASN A 36 5.34 11.39 6.80
CA ASN A 36 5.79 10.83 5.53
C ASN A 36 6.44 9.48 5.80
N VAL A 37 6.01 8.46 5.07
CA VAL A 37 6.47 7.08 5.16
C VAL A 37 7.01 6.68 3.79
N VAL A 38 8.32 6.55 3.69
CA VAL A 38 9.00 6.13 2.45
C VAL A 38 9.32 4.64 2.55
N ILE A 39 8.75 3.85 1.65
CA ILE A 39 9.07 2.43 1.51
C ILE A 39 10.43 2.32 0.82
N ASN A 40 11.39 1.74 1.51
CA ASN A 40 12.76 1.53 1.05
C ASN A 40 13.19 0.10 1.39
N ASN A 41 12.60 -0.89 0.70
CA ASN A 41 12.98 -2.28 0.89
C ASN A 41 14.34 -2.57 0.23
N THR A 42 15.42 -2.42 1.00
CA THR A 42 16.78 -2.72 0.51
C THR A 42 17.05 -4.21 0.31
N PHE A 43 16.15 -5.09 0.76
CA PHE A 43 16.19 -6.54 0.52
C PHE A 43 15.64 -6.92 -0.87
N SER A 44 15.06 -5.98 -1.61
CA SER A 44 14.45 -6.23 -2.92
C SER A 44 14.79 -5.14 -3.94
N PRO A 45 15.29 -5.49 -5.14
CA PRO A 45 15.57 -4.50 -6.18
C PRO A 45 14.31 -3.85 -6.77
N ILE A 46 13.14 -4.45 -6.56
CA ILE A 46 11.85 -4.02 -7.13
C ILE A 46 10.81 -3.65 -6.06
N ASN A 47 11.24 -3.48 -4.80
CA ASN A 47 10.39 -3.09 -3.69
C ASN A 47 9.18 -4.04 -3.48
N ILE A 48 9.42 -5.35 -3.45
CA ILE A 48 8.35 -6.33 -3.16
C ILE A 48 7.81 -6.18 -1.73
N PHE A 49 6.55 -6.56 -1.54
CA PHE A 49 5.88 -6.61 -0.24
C PHE A 49 6.18 -7.93 0.48
N ASP A 50 7.41 -8.06 0.96
CA ASP A 50 7.91 -9.23 1.69
C ASP A 50 7.60 -9.16 3.20
N MET A 51 8.10 -10.14 3.95
CA MET A 51 7.95 -10.20 5.41
C MET A 51 8.56 -9.01 6.15
N HIS A 52 9.59 -8.35 5.60
CA HIS A 52 10.25 -7.21 6.24
C HIS A 52 9.37 -5.97 6.15
N VAL A 53 8.87 -5.67 4.95
CA VAL A 53 7.92 -4.57 4.74
C VAL A 53 6.63 -4.80 5.52
N GLN A 54 6.15 -6.05 5.56
CA GLN A 54 4.96 -6.42 6.32
C GLN A 54 5.16 -6.23 7.84
N ALA A 55 6.30 -6.63 8.40
CA ALA A 55 6.59 -6.46 9.81
C ALA A 55 6.70 -4.97 10.21
N ASP A 56 7.42 -4.17 9.41
CA ASP A 56 7.52 -2.73 9.67
C ASP A 56 6.17 -2.02 9.54
N LEU A 57 5.37 -2.40 8.53
CA LEU A 57 4.02 -1.86 8.38
C LEU A 57 3.12 -2.23 9.56
N ALA A 58 3.23 -3.44 10.11
CA ALA A 58 2.48 -3.86 11.28
C ALA A 58 2.77 -2.95 12.49
N ASN A 59 4.05 -2.73 12.77
CA ASN A 59 4.50 -1.84 13.85
C ASN A 59 4.02 -0.40 13.63
N LEU A 60 4.16 0.12 12.41
CA LEU A 60 3.69 1.45 12.04
C LEU A 60 2.17 1.60 12.22
N ILE A 61 1.39 0.57 11.87
CA ILE A 61 -0.06 0.57 12.08
C ILE A 61 -0.40 0.66 13.57
N GLU A 62 0.27 -0.12 14.42
CA GLU A 62 0.06 -0.08 15.87
C GLU A 62 0.34 1.34 16.43
N GLU A 63 1.44 1.96 16.00
CA GLU A 63 1.79 3.33 16.38
C GLU A 63 0.74 4.35 15.94
N LEU A 64 0.25 4.24 14.71
CA LEU A 64 -0.76 5.14 14.16
C LEU A 64 -2.15 4.91 14.78
N GLN A 65 -2.44 3.69 15.26
CA GLN A 65 -3.68 3.39 15.98
C GLN A 65 -3.69 3.94 17.40
N SER A 66 -2.52 4.20 17.99
CA SER A 66 -2.40 4.78 19.32
C SER A 66 -3.29 6.04 19.48
N PRO A 67 -4.06 6.18 20.57
CA PRO A 67 -4.83 7.38 20.84
C PRO A 67 -3.94 8.61 21.10
N ASP A 68 -2.67 8.40 21.46
CA ASP A 68 -1.72 9.45 21.83
C ASP A 68 -0.97 10.05 20.64
N THR A 69 -1.17 9.52 19.42
CA THR A 69 -0.52 10.06 18.22
C THR A 69 -1.12 11.41 17.80
N ASP A 70 -0.25 12.38 17.52
CA ASP A 70 -0.61 13.70 17.00
C ASP A 70 -0.73 13.72 15.46
N VAL A 71 -0.41 12.61 14.79
CA VAL A 71 -0.54 12.48 13.34
C VAL A 71 -2.01 12.58 12.92
N ARG A 72 -2.24 13.28 11.81
CA ARG A 72 -3.54 13.53 11.17
C ARG A 72 -3.57 13.03 9.74
N ALA A 73 -2.44 13.06 9.05
CA ALA A 73 -2.28 12.55 7.71
C ALA A 73 -1.00 11.72 7.59
N VAL A 74 -1.07 10.63 6.81
CA VAL A 74 0.05 9.75 6.50
C VAL A 74 0.22 9.73 4.98
N VAL A 75 1.42 10.02 4.51
CA VAL A 75 1.77 10.00 3.08
C VAL A 75 2.74 8.84 2.84
N PHE A 76 2.30 7.85 2.06
CA PHE A 76 3.13 6.73 1.63
C PHE A 76 3.77 7.03 0.27
N SER A 77 5.08 6.84 0.17
CA SER A 77 5.86 6.94 -1.07
C SER A 77 6.90 5.82 -1.14
N SER A 78 7.66 5.75 -2.24
CA SER A 78 8.75 4.78 -2.41
C SER A 78 10.08 5.48 -2.65
N ALA A 79 11.16 4.95 -2.09
CA ALA A 79 12.52 5.35 -2.40
C ALA A 79 12.99 4.78 -3.76
N ASN A 80 12.34 3.74 -4.26
CA ASN A 80 12.61 3.15 -5.56
C ASN A 80 11.87 3.93 -6.66
N LYS A 81 12.61 4.43 -7.64
CA LYS A 81 12.06 5.26 -8.73
C LYS A 81 11.29 4.48 -9.78
N GLU A 82 11.50 3.17 -9.86
CA GLU A 82 10.84 2.31 -10.86
C GLU A 82 9.62 1.60 -10.27
N PHE A 83 9.60 1.37 -8.96
CA PHE A 83 8.55 0.61 -8.29
C PHE A 83 8.07 1.31 -7.02
N PHE A 84 6.76 1.52 -6.91
CA PHE A 84 6.14 1.84 -5.63
C PHE A 84 6.12 0.59 -4.75
N ILE A 85 5.44 -0.46 -5.20
CA ILE A 85 5.50 -1.85 -4.69
C ILE A 85 5.23 -2.72 -5.92
N ALA A 86 6.18 -3.55 -6.35
CA ALA A 86 6.01 -4.37 -7.54
C ALA A 86 4.87 -5.38 -7.38
N HIS A 87 4.97 -6.25 -6.37
CA HIS A 87 4.00 -7.29 -6.05
C HIS A 87 4.32 -7.90 -4.67
N ILE A 88 3.55 -8.91 -4.25
CA ILE A 88 3.83 -9.68 -3.03
C ILE A 88 5.04 -10.61 -3.26
N ASP A 89 5.80 -10.95 -2.23
CA ASP A 89 6.86 -11.97 -2.37
C ASP A 89 6.28 -13.29 -2.93
N ILE A 90 6.63 -13.65 -4.16
CA ILE A 90 6.07 -14.83 -4.83
C ILE A 90 6.49 -16.15 -4.16
N ASN A 91 7.54 -16.12 -3.32
CA ASN A 91 7.97 -17.28 -2.55
C ASN A 91 6.86 -17.81 -1.63
N TYR A 92 5.88 -16.97 -1.24
CA TYR A 92 4.69 -17.41 -0.49
C TYR A 92 3.89 -18.53 -1.16
N PHE A 93 4.01 -18.67 -2.49
CA PHE A 93 3.24 -19.64 -3.26
C PHE A 93 4.05 -20.89 -3.63
N LEU A 94 5.32 -20.96 -3.23
CA LEU A 94 6.17 -22.13 -3.49
C LEU A 94 5.84 -23.27 -2.51
N PRO A 95 5.86 -24.54 -2.97
CA PRO A 95 5.66 -25.69 -2.09
C PRO A 95 6.62 -25.68 -0.89
N GLY A 96 6.07 -25.83 0.32
CA GLY A 96 6.85 -25.89 1.55
C GLY A 96 7.16 -24.54 2.21
N TYR A 97 6.72 -23.41 1.62
CA TYR A 97 6.81 -22.12 2.29
C TYR A 97 5.85 -22.07 3.49
N GLN A 98 6.39 -21.95 4.70
CA GLN A 98 5.62 -21.73 5.92
C GLN A 98 5.75 -20.25 6.30
N SER A 99 4.66 -19.48 6.23
CA SER A 99 4.68 -18.08 6.67
C SER A 99 5.01 -18.03 8.16
N VAL A 100 6.14 -17.45 8.51
CA VAL A 100 6.71 -17.41 9.87
C VAL A 100 6.16 -16.29 10.76
N LEU A 101 5.14 -15.55 10.32
CA LEU A 101 4.60 -14.43 11.10
C LEU A 101 3.34 -14.84 11.88
N PRO A 102 3.43 -15.01 13.22
CA PRO A 102 2.27 -15.27 14.05
C PRO A 102 1.59 -13.95 14.37
N PHE A 103 0.65 -13.50 13.52
CA PHE A 103 -0.25 -12.44 13.94
C PHE A 103 -1.51 -13.05 14.53
N ASN A 104 -1.62 -12.91 15.85
CA ASN A 104 -2.71 -13.46 16.66
C ASN A 104 -3.74 -12.34 16.92
N ASP A 105 -4.28 -11.73 15.87
CA ASP A 105 -5.48 -10.88 16.00
C ASP A 105 -6.70 -11.82 15.98
N PRO A 106 -7.45 -11.97 17.09
CA PRO A 106 -8.62 -12.86 17.16
C PRO A 106 -9.69 -12.55 16.12
N GLY A 107 -9.75 -11.30 15.64
CA GLY A 107 -10.63 -10.91 14.56
C GLY A 107 -10.11 -11.39 13.20
N LEU A 108 -8.82 -11.29 12.93
CA LEU A 108 -8.20 -11.51 11.61
C LEU A 108 -7.63 -12.93 11.40
N GLN A 109 -7.90 -13.88 12.29
CA GLN A 109 -7.47 -15.29 12.16
C GLN A 109 -7.85 -15.94 10.82
N ASP A 110 -8.89 -15.40 10.17
CA ASP A 110 -9.41 -15.88 8.90
C ASP A 110 -8.77 -15.26 7.65
N MET A 111 -7.87 -14.27 7.80
CA MET A 111 -7.18 -13.60 6.70
C MET A 111 -5.70 -14.02 6.62
N THR A 112 -5.16 -14.00 5.41
CA THR A 112 -3.70 -14.01 5.23
C THR A 112 -3.10 -12.78 5.92
N PHE A 113 -1.92 -12.89 6.56
CA PHE A 113 -1.25 -11.76 7.20
C PHE A 113 -1.14 -10.49 6.32
N PRO A 114 -0.71 -10.56 5.04
CA PRO A 114 -0.65 -9.37 4.18
C PRO A 114 -2.02 -8.73 3.92
N VAL A 115 -3.08 -9.53 3.80
CA VAL A 115 -4.46 -9.01 3.64
C VAL A 115 -4.94 -8.30 4.91
N ALA A 116 -4.65 -8.87 6.07
CA ALA A 116 -4.96 -8.27 7.37
C ALA A 116 -4.29 -6.90 7.54
N LEU A 117 -3.03 -6.75 7.11
CA LEU A 117 -2.32 -5.46 7.14
C LEU A 117 -3.00 -4.41 6.27
N LEU A 118 -3.33 -4.73 5.02
CA LEU A 118 -4.00 -3.77 4.14
C LEU A 118 -5.41 -3.42 4.65
N TRP A 119 -6.13 -4.38 5.22
CA TRP A 119 -7.39 -4.09 5.91
C TRP A 119 -7.19 -3.10 7.06
N ASN A 120 -6.13 -3.26 7.86
CA ASN A 120 -5.81 -2.37 8.98
C ASN A 120 -5.39 -0.96 8.52
N VAL A 121 -4.74 -0.81 7.36
CA VAL A 121 -4.52 0.51 6.74
C VAL A 121 -5.84 1.23 6.51
N THR A 122 -6.89 0.52 6.06
CA THR A 122 -8.24 1.12 5.88
C THR A 122 -8.93 1.50 7.19
N GLN A 123 -8.45 1.00 8.35
CA GLN A 123 -8.97 1.37 9.67
C GLN A 123 -8.21 2.53 10.31
N LEU A 124 -7.11 3.01 9.71
CA LEU A 124 -6.30 4.06 10.32
C LEU A 124 -7.14 5.33 10.55
N PRO A 125 -7.05 5.94 11.76
CA PRO A 125 -7.81 7.15 12.07
C PRO A 125 -7.31 8.40 11.31
N GLN A 126 -6.08 8.36 10.81
CA GLN A 126 -5.46 9.39 9.98
C GLN A 126 -5.96 9.31 8.54
N ALA A 127 -5.94 10.44 7.82
CA ALA A 127 -6.06 10.40 6.37
C ALA A 127 -4.83 9.74 5.74
N THR A 128 -5.01 8.76 4.86
CA THR A 128 -3.91 8.06 4.19
C THR A 128 -3.84 8.43 2.71
N ILE A 129 -2.64 8.79 2.25
CA ILE A 129 -2.39 9.23 0.87
C ILE A 129 -1.26 8.40 0.28
N ALA A 130 -1.49 7.72 -0.83
CA ALA A 130 -0.44 7.10 -1.64
C ALA A 130 0.07 8.07 -2.71
N MET A 131 1.39 8.28 -2.76
CA MET A 131 2.08 9.09 -3.75
C MET A 131 2.91 8.18 -4.66
N VAL A 132 2.40 7.90 -5.85
CA VAL A 132 2.88 6.83 -6.75
C VAL A 132 3.77 7.41 -7.84
N GLU A 133 5.05 7.05 -7.81
CA GLU A 133 6.06 7.49 -8.79
C GLU A 133 6.70 6.34 -9.57
N GLY A 134 6.36 5.10 -9.22
CA GLY A 134 6.80 3.89 -9.90
C GLY A 134 5.66 2.90 -10.09
N ARG A 135 5.93 1.79 -10.75
CA ARG A 135 4.97 0.70 -11.00
C ARG A 135 4.38 0.19 -9.69
N THR A 136 3.09 -0.15 -9.73
CA THR A 136 2.37 -0.68 -8.57
C THR A 136 1.35 -1.73 -9.01
N ARG A 137 1.63 -3.00 -8.71
CA ARG A 137 0.85 -4.11 -9.24
C ARG A 137 0.49 -5.12 -8.15
N GLY A 138 -0.55 -5.90 -8.40
CA GLY A 138 -1.05 -6.90 -7.46
C GLY A 138 -1.26 -6.30 -6.07
N ILE A 139 -0.60 -6.85 -5.04
CA ILE A 139 -0.70 -6.30 -3.67
C ILE A 139 -0.23 -4.86 -3.54
N GLY A 140 0.66 -4.37 -4.41
CA GLY A 140 1.03 -2.96 -4.46
C GLY A 140 -0.15 -2.08 -4.86
N ASN A 141 -0.92 -2.51 -5.86
CA ASN A 141 -2.16 -1.85 -6.22
C ASN A 141 -3.20 -1.97 -5.08
N GLU A 142 -3.30 -3.13 -4.44
CA GLU A 142 -4.17 -3.32 -3.27
C GLU A 142 -3.77 -2.38 -2.11
N PHE A 143 -2.47 -2.14 -1.91
CA PHE A 143 -1.96 -1.21 -0.91
C PHE A 143 -2.46 0.22 -1.19
N ILE A 144 -2.28 0.73 -2.41
CA ILE A 144 -2.72 2.10 -2.70
C ILE A 144 -4.25 2.23 -2.70
N MET A 145 -4.98 1.15 -2.99
CA MET A 145 -6.44 1.10 -2.89
C MET A 145 -6.92 1.04 -1.43
N SER A 146 -6.08 0.56 -0.51
CA SER A 146 -6.33 0.62 0.93
C SER A 146 -6.14 2.02 1.54
N CYS A 147 -5.46 2.92 0.81
CA CYS A 147 -5.34 4.33 1.18
C CYS A 147 -6.61 5.12 0.81
N ASP A 148 -6.93 6.17 1.58
CA ASP A 148 -8.10 7.01 1.31
C ASP A 148 -7.97 7.76 -0.02
N MET A 149 -6.75 8.15 -0.38
CA MET A 149 -6.43 8.90 -1.58
C MET A 149 -5.15 8.37 -2.22
N ARG A 150 -5.07 8.48 -3.55
CA ARG A 150 -3.90 8.05 -4.32
C ARG A 150 -3.70 8.95 -5.53
N PHE A 151 -2.47 9.42 -5.68
CA PHE A 151 -2.04 10.35 -6.72
C PHE A 151 -0.79 9.80 -7.37
N ALA A 152 -0.62 10.06 -8.67
CA ALA A 152 0.51 9.54 -9.42
C ALA A 152 1.16 10.59 -10.31
N VAL A 153 2.41 10.34 -10.71
CA VAL A 153 3.03 11.08 -11.81
C VAL A 153 2.62 10.47 -13.14
N SER A 154 2.26 11.33 -14.10
CA SER A 154 2.01 11.03 -15.51
C SER A 154 3.35 10.72 -16.18
N SER A 155 3.80 9.47 -16.05
CA SER A 155 5.02 8.95 -16.67
C SER A 155 4.74 7.59 -17.31
N PRO A 156 5.35 7.28 -18.48
CA PRO A 156 5.25 5.94 -19.08
C PRO A 156 5.77 4.82 -18.17
N SER A 157 6.59 5.15 -17.16
CA SER A 157 7.09 4.19 -16.18
C SER A 157 6.10 3.88 -15.06
N VAL A 158 5.03 4.66 -14.90
CA VAL A 158 4.02 4.47 -13.86
C VAL A 158 2.85 3.69 -14.43
N LEU A 159 2.82 2.42 -14.06
CA LEU A 159 1.80 1.46 -14.47
C LEU A 159 1.13 0.88 -13.22
N LEU A 160 -0.19 0.79 -13.27
CA LEU A 160 -1.01 0.12 -12.26
C LEU A 160 -1.56 -1.17 -12.86
N SER A 161 -1.64 -2.25 -12.08
CA SER A 161 -2.29 -3.49 -12.54
C SER A 161 -2.80 -4.35 -11.39
N GLN A 162 -3.85 -5.12 -11.66
CA GLN A 162 -4.30 -6.22 -10.82
C GLN A 162 -4.00 -7.55 -11.52
N LEU A 163 -2.72 -7.91 -11.55
CA LEU A 163 -2.17 -8.96 -12.43
C LEU A 163 -2.45 -10.39 -12.01
N GLU A 164 -3.06 -10.65 -10.86
CA GLU A 164 -3.11 -12.00 -10.26
C GLU A 164 -3.67 -13.09 -11.19
N THR A 165 -4.64 -12.77 -12.05
CA THR A 165 -5.28 -13.77 -12.92
C THR A 165 -4.33 -14.38 -13.96
N SER A 166 -3.32 -13.63 -14.42
CA SER A 166 -2.28 -14.16 -15.32
C SER A 166 -1.37 -15.20 -14.63
N PHE A 167 -1.42 -15.29 -13.31
CA PHE A 167 -0.69 -16.27 -12.50
C PHE A 167 -1.62 -17.35 -11.93
N GLY A 168 -2.85 -17.45 -12.45
CA GLY A 168 -3.85 -18.38 -11.93
C GLY A 168 -4.28 -18.06 -10.49
N LEU A 169 -4.09 -16.82 -10.04
CA LEU A 169 -4.52 -16.34 -8.74
C LEU A 169 -5.69 -15.37 -8.87
N MET A 170 -6.38 -15.12 -7.76
CA MET A 170 -7.32 -14.01 -7.67
C MET A 170 -6.75 -12.87 -6.80
N PRO A 171 -7.22 -11.63 -6.97
CA PRO A 171 -6.99 -10.54 -6.01
C PRO A 171 -7.46 -10.97 -4.61
N GLY A 172 -6.71 -10.62 -3.56
CA GLY A 172 -6.91 -11.19 -2.22
C GLY A 172 -7.10 -10.18 -1.11
N ALA A 173 -6.54 -8.98 -1.24
CA ALA A 173 -6.67 -7.90 -0.27
C ALA A 173 -7.72 -6.86 -0.70
N GLY A 174 -8.72 -7.30 -1.48
CA GLY A 174 -9.83 -6.47 -1.94
C GLY A 174 -9.58 -5.73 -3.24
N GLY A 175 -8.47 -5.95 -3.96
CA GLY A 175 -8.15 -5.23 -5.20
C GLY A 175 -9.31 -5.17 -6.19
N GLY A 176 -9.87 -6.33 -6.55
CA GLY A 176 -11.04 -6.39 -7.44
C GLY A 176 -12.31 -5.75 -6.86
N LEU A 177 -12.52 -5.86 -5.54
CA LEU A 177 -13.71 -5.32 -4.87
C LEU A 177 -13.68 -3.79 -4.83
N TYR A 178 -12.54 -3.21 -4.43
CA TYR A 178 -12.36 -1.76 -4.42
C TYR A 178 -12.40 -1.21 -5.85
N LEU A 179 -11.77 -1.87 -6.81
CA LEU A 179 -11.82 -1.44 -8.22
C LEU A 179 -13.25 -1.42 -8.77
N ALA A 180 -14.04 -2.46 -8.53
CA ALA A 180 -15.43 -2.47 -8.97
C ALA A 180 -16.25 -1.28 -8.44
N GLN A 181 -15.92 -0.79 -7.24
CA GLN A 181 -16.56 0.39 -6.65
C GLN A 181 -16.02 1.71 -7.20
N THR A 182 -14.72 1.80 -7.53
CA THR A 182 -14.10 3.05 -7.99
C THR A 182 -14.25 3.31 -9.48
N ILE A 183 -14.06 2.27 -10.32
CA ILE A 183 -14.07 2.40 -11.79
C ILE A 183 -15.30 1.76 -12.45
N GLY A 184 -16.16 1.13 -11.65
CA GLY A 184 -17.34 0.42 -12.10
C GLY A 184 -17.07 -1.02 -12.55
N ARG A 185 -18.10 -1.87 -12.46
CA ARG A 185 -18.02 -3.33 -12.69
C ARG A 185 -17.39 -3.73 -14.03
N GLY A 186 -17.76 -3.06 -15.12
CA GLY A 186 -17.29 -3.41 -16.47
C GLY A 186 -15.78 -3.25 -16.61
N ARG A 187 -15.25 -2.08 -16.24
CA ARG A 187 -13.82 -1.78 -16.29
C ARG A 187 -13.03 -2.62 -15.28
N ALA A 188 -13.60 -2.88 -14.11
CA ALA A 188 -12.96 -3.78 -13.16
C ALA A 188 -12.75 -5.18 -13.75
N PHE A 189 -13.73 -5.74 -14.47
CA PHE A 189 -13.53 -7.02 -15.16
C PHE A 189 -12.50 -6.93 -16.27
N GLU A 190 -12.48 -5.85 -17.05
CA GLU A 190 -11.49 -5.64 -18.10
C GLU A 190 -10.07 -5.77 -17.53
N TYR A 191 -9.71 -4.96 -16.54
CA TYR A 191 -8.34 -4.96 -16.02
C TYR A 191 -7.99 -6.16 -15.14
N VAL A 192 -8.93 -6.66 -14.33
CA VAL A 192 -8.66 -7.79 -13.44
C VAL A 192 -8.54 -9.09 -14.22
N LEU A 193 -9.41 -9.34 -15.21
CA LEU A 193 -9.39 -10.59 -15.98
C LEU A 193 -8.33 -10.61 -17.08
N SER A 194 -7.92 -9.45 -17.59
CA SER A 194 -6.85 -9.36 -18.59
C SER A 194 -5.46 -9.20 -17.97
N SER A 195 -5.38 -8.93 -16.66
CA SER A 195 -4.14 -8.53 -15.97
C SER A 195 -3.43 -7.33 -16.62
N ALA A 196 -4.15 -6.50 -17.39
CA ALA A 196 -3.53 -5.44 -18.17
C ALA A 196 -3.04 -4.30 -17.29
N ASP A 197 -1.90 -3.73 -17.67
CA ASP A 197 -1.45 -2.46 -17.12
C ASP A 197 -2.34 -1.31 -17.58
N ILE A 198 -2.46 -0.31 -16.73
CA ILE A 198 -3.05 1.00 -17.04
C ILE A 198 -2.04 2.10 -16.70
N ASP A 199 -1.93 3.10 -17.56
CA ASP A 199 -1.13 4.29 -17.30
C ASP A 199 -1.82 5.24 -16.30
N ALA A 200 -1.05 6.12 -15.68
CA ALA A 200 -1.54 7.05 -14.66
C ALA A 200 -2.64 8.01 -15.17
N ASP A 201 -2.57 8.47 -16.42
CA ASP A 201 -3.55 9.42 -16.96
C ASP A 201 -4.90 8.74 -17.18
N THR A 202 -4.90 7.58 -17.83
CA THR A 202 -6.11 6.77 -18.01
C THR A 202 -6.68 6.34 -16.66
N ALA A 203 -5.82 5.93 -15.72
CA ALA A 203 -6.22 5.59 -14.35
C ALA A 203 -6.91 6.77 -13.65
N ALA A 204 -6.43 8.00 -13.84
CA ALA A 204 -7.08 9.19 -13.28
C ALA A 204 -8.43 9.48 -13.96
N GLN A 205 -8.52 9.32 -15.28
CA GLN A 205 -9.75 9.57 -16.05
C GLN A 205 -10.90 8.65 -15.64
N ILE A 206 -10.60 7.38 -15.32
CA ILE A 206 -11.63 6.40 -14.96
C ILE A 206 -11.92 6.35 -13.46
N GLY A 207 -11.21 7.11 -12.63
CA GLY A 207 -11.35 7.12 -11.17
C GLY A 207 -10.57 6.00 -10.46
N TRP A 208 -9.67 5.29 -11.16
CA TRP A 208 -8.75 4.37 -10.51
C TRP A 208 -7.82 5.14 -9.61
N ILE A 209 -7.30 6.31 -9.97
CA ILE A 209 -6.59 7.20 -9.04
C ILE A 209 -7.27 8.56 -8.97
N ASN A 210 -6.99 9.36 -7.93
CA ASN A 210 -7.62 10.66 -7.78
C ASN A 210 -7.16 11.66 -8.85
N LYS A 211 -5.87 11.67 -9.18
CA LYS A 211 -5.27 12.58 -10.17
C LYS A 211 -3.85 12.15 -10.56
N ALA A 212 -3.52 12.33 -11.84
CA ALA A 212 -2.16 12.27 -12.36
C ALA A 212 -1.54 13.68 -12.47
N PHE A 213 -0.24 13.78 -12.26
CA PHE A 213 0.51 15.05 -12.29
C PHE A 213 1.65 14.98 -13.30
N PRO A 214 1.94 16.06 -14.05
CA PRO A 214 2.93 16.03 -15.11
C PRO A 214 4.38 15.83 -14.61
N THR A 215 4.66 16.12 -13.34
CA THR A 215 6.00 15.96 -12.74
C THR A 215 5.90 15.50 -11.29
N SER A 216 6.95 14.81 -10.82
CA SER A 216 7.17 14.48 -9.40
C SER A 216 7.06 15.71 -8.51
N GLN A 217 7.67 16.82 -8.89
CA GLN A 217 7.62 18.05 -8.09
C GLN A 217 6.18 18.57 -7.93
N ALA A 218 5.38 18.55 -8.99
CA ALA A 218 3.99 18.97 -8.93
C ALA A 218 3.14 18.04 -8.05
N LEU A 219 3.37 16.72 -8.16
CA LEU A 219 2.76 15.70 -7.31
C LEU A 219 3.08 15.96 -5.82
N HIS A 220 4.38 16.08 -5.50
CA HIS A 220 4.86 16.29 -4.13
C HIS A 220 4.30 17.56 -3.53
N THR A 221 4.36 18.69 -4.24
CA THR A 221 3.81 19.96 -3.77
C THR A 221 2.31 19.84 -3.50
N TYR A 222 1.54 19.20 -4.38
CA TYR A 222 0.11 19.03 -4.18
C TYR A 222 -0.21 18.15 -2.96
N VAL A 223 0.42 16.98 -2.86
CA VAL A 223 0.19 16.02 -1.78
C VAL A 223 0.58 16.61 -0.42
N GLN A 224 1.73 17.30 -0.34
CA GLN A 224 2.15 17.95 0.90
C GLN A 224 1.19 19.06 1.33
N ASN A 225 0.77 19.92 0.40
CA ASN A 225 -0.21 20.97 0.71
C ASN A 225 -1.55 20.38 1.19
N LEU A 226 -2.01 19.30 0.57
CA LEU A 226 -3.23 18.60 0.95
C LEU A 226 -3.09 17.98 2.36
N ALA A 227 -2.01 17.25 2.62
CA ALA A 227 -1.75 16.62 3.91
C ALA A 227 -1.62 17.66 5.04
N GLN A 228 -0.88 18.74 4.79
CA GLN A 228 -0.75 19.85 5.74
C GLN A 228 -2.09 20.53 6.01
N ARG A 229 -2.92 20.73 5.00
CA ARG A 229 -4.28 21.25 5.17
C ARG A 229 -5.11 20.32 6.05
N ILE A 230 -5.08 19.01 5.81
CA ILE A 230 -5.79 18.02 6.64
C ILE A 230 -5.30 18.06 8.09
N ALA A 231 -3.99 18.24 8.29
CA ALA A 231 -3.41 18.28 9.63
C ALA A 231 -3.87 19.46 10.50
N LEU A 232 -4.46 20.50 9.91
CA LEU A 232 -5.08 21.61 10.65
C LEU A 232 -6.42 21.23 11.30
N PHE A 233 -7.02 20.11 10.93
CA PHE A 233 -8.38 19.75 11.37
C PHE A 233 -8.40 18.86 12.61
N PRO A 234 -9.46 18.92 13.44
CA PRO A 234 -9.61 18.05 14.60
C PRO A 234 -9.64 16.57 14.22
N ARG A 235 -8.86 15.73 14.94
CA ARG A 235 -8.80 14.27 14.72
C ARG A 235 -10.18 13.63 14.65
N ALA A 236 -11.07 13.98 15.59
CA ALA A 236 -12.42 13.43 15.64
C ALA A 236 -13.23 13.72 14.36
N ALA A 237 -13.04 14.88 13.74
CA ALA A 237 -13.72 15.24 12.49
C ALA A 237 -13.18 14.42 11.31
N ILE A 238 -11.86 14.23 11.23
CA ILE A 238 -11.21 13.39 10.20
C ILE A 238 -11.71 11.96 10.31
N VAL A 239 -11.65 11.37 11.52
CA VAL A 239 -12.13 10.01 11.79
C VAL A 239 -13.63 9.88 11.45
N GLY A 240 -14.46 10.82 11.89
CA GLY A 240 -15.89 10.81 11.63
C GLY A 240 -16.22 10.85 10.14
N ALA A 241 -15.52 11.69 9.37
CA ALA A 241 -15.67 11.76 7.91
C ALA A 241 -15.27 10.44 7.25
N LYS A 242 -14.13 9.85 7.63
CA LYS A 242 -13.67 8.55 7.13
C LYS A 242 -14.68 7.44 7.42
N VAL A 243 -15.19 7.36 8.65
CA VAL A 243 -16.21 6.38 9.03
C VAL A 243 -17.49 6.54 8.20
N GLY A 244 -17.92 7.78 7.96
CA GLY A 244 -19.11 8.07 7.14
C GLY A 244 -18.96 7.60 5.70
N ILE A 245 -17.81 7.87 5.08
CA ILE A 245 -17.50 7.45 3.70
C ILE A 245 -17.37 5.92 3.63
N ASN A 246 -16.55 5.32 4.50
CA ASN A 246 -16.28 3.88 4.50
C ASN A 246 -17.52 3.03 4.80
N ARG A 247 -18.57 3.60 5.41
CA ARG A 247 -19.84 2.90 5.60
C ARG A 247 -20.50 2.49 4.28
N VAL A 248 -20.23 3.21 3.19
CA VAL A 248 -20.85 2.96 1.87
C VAL A 248 -19.83 2.54 0.80
N SER A 249 -18.56 2.91 0.95
CA SER A 249 -17.52 2.73 -0.08
C SER A 249 -16.46 1.69 0.27
N ARG A 250 -16.55 1.03 1.42
CA ARG A 250 -15.61 -0.05 1.78
C ARG A 250 -16.32 -1.39 1.62
N PRO A 251 -15.71 -2.37 0.92
CA PRO A 251 -16.20 -3.74 0.94
C PRO A 251 -16.39 -4.23 2.38
N PRO A 252 -17.49 -4.96 2.67
CA PRO A 252 -17.68 -5.54 3.99
C PRO A 252 -16.51 -6.45 4.35
N ARG A 253 -16.15 -6.45 5.63
CA ARG A 253 -15.01 -7.20 6.15
C ARG A 253 -15.12 -8.68 5.81
N GLU A 254 -16.32 -9.23 5.93
CA GLU A 254 -16.63 -10.64 5.72
C GLU A 254 -16.39 -11.05 4.26
N VAL A 255 -16.60 -10.13 3.32
CA VAL A 255 -16.32 -10.36 1.90
C VAL A 255 -14.82 -10.39 1.65
N ILE A 256 -14.06 -9.46 2.26
CA ILE A 256 -12.58 -9.46 2.19
C ILE A 256 -12.00 -10.73 2.79
N VAL A 257 -12.50 -11.18 3.95
CA VAL A 257 -12.09 -12.45 4.59
C VAL A 257 -12.31 -13.61 3.62
N LYS A 258 -13.50 -13.70 3.03
CA LYS A 258 -13.85 -14.80 2.12
C LYS A 258 -12.96 -14.82 0.88
N ASP A 259 -12.66 -13.66 0.29
CA ASP A 259 -11.75 -13.57 -0.87
C ASP A 259 -10.32 -13.97 -0.50
N ALA A 260 -9.84 -13.58 0.69
CA ALA A 260 -8.52 -13.98 1.19
C ALA A 260 -8.41 -15.50 1.36
N GLN A 261 -9.46 -16.15 1.89
CA GLN A 261 -9.52 -17.61 2.04
C GLN A 261 -9.56 -18.32 0.68
N ASN A 262 -10.37 -17.81 -0.26
CA ASN A 262 -10.48 -18.39 -1.61
C ASN A 262 -9.19 -18.24 -2.42
N LYS A 263 -8.43 -17.16 -2.22
CA LYS A 263 -7.12 -16.98 -2.85
C LYS A 263 -6.16 -18.09 -2.48
N PHE A 264 -6.11 -18.48 -1.20
CA PHE A 264 -5.31 -19.62 -0.77
C PHE A 264 -5.76 -20.94 -1.40
N ILE A 265 -7.07 -21.21 -1.43
CA ILE A 265 -7.62 -22.41 -2.06
C ILE A 265 -7.23 -22.47 -3.55
N THR A 266 -7.33 -21.33 -4.25
CA THR A 266 -6.95 -21.22 -5.66
C THR A 266 -5.46 -21.51 -5.84
N ALA A 267 -4.60 -20.93 -4.99
CA ALA A 267 -3.15 -21.18 -5.04
C ALA A 267 -2.80 -22.65 -4.76
N THR A 268 -3.47 -23.32 -3.81
CA THR A 268 -3.18 -24.71 -3.46
C THR A 268 -3.73 -25.73 -4.45
N ASN A 269 -4.83 -25.40 -5.16
CA ASN A 269 -5.48 -26.30 -6.11
C ASN A 269 -4.93 -26.16 -7.54
N ASN A 270 -4.29 -25.03 -7.87
CA ASN A 270 -3.65 -24.87 -9.17
C ASN A 270 -2.27 -25.54 -9.18
N GLN A 271 -2.19 -26.71 -9.83
CA GLN A 271 -0.91 -27.31 -10.25
C GLN A 271 -0.11 -26.39 -11.20
N SER A 272 -0.76 -25.39 -11.78
CA SER A 272 -0.23 -24.50 -12.81
C SER A 272 0.71 -23.40 -12.31
N PHE A 273 0.77 -23.07 -11.01
CA PHE A 273 1.72 -22.05 -10.54
C PHE A 273 3.18 -22.49 -10.78
N GLY A 274 3.45 -23.81 -10.72
CA GLY A 274 4.75 -24.39 -11.07
C GLY A 274 4.94 -24.73 -12.57
N GLU A 275 3.85 -24.85 -13.34
CA GLU A 275 3.92 -25.15 -14.79
C GLU A 275 4.06 -23.89 -15.65
N ILE A 276 3.56 -22.74 -15.19
CA ILE A 276 3.75 -21.44 -15.87
C ILE A 276 5.24 -21.06 -15.91
N GLU A 277 6.06 -21.57 -14.97
CA GLU A 277 7.52 -21.42 -14.95
C GLU A 277 8.23 -22.25 -16.05
N LEU A 278 7.58 -23.31 -16.57
CA LEU A 278 8.22 -24.30 -17.45
C LEU A 278 7.76 -24.24 -18.91
N ASP A 279 6.53 -23.83 -19.20
CA ASP A 279 5.96 -24.03 -20.55
C ASP A 279 6.13 -22.84 -21.52
N TYR A 280 6.57 -21.68 -21.03
CA TYR A 280 6.77 -20.49 -21.88
C TYR A 280 8.23 -20.20 -22.27
N GLY A 281 9.20 -21.02 -21.85
CA GLY A 281 10.62 -20.81 -22.20
C GLY A 281 11.21 -19.49 -21.68
N LEU A 282 10.53 -18.84 -20.75
CA LEU A 282 10.92 -17.57 -20.13
C LEU A 282 11.75 -17.89 -18.89
N GLY A 283 13.08 -17.94 -19.05
CA GLY A 283 14.03 -18.16 -17.96
C GLY A 283 14.07 -17.01 -16.94
N LYS A 284 15.22 -16.85 -16.26
CA LYS A 284 15.51 -15.91 -15.15
C LYS A 284 15.10 -14.44 -15.32
N ASP A 285 14.57 -14.05 -16.48
CA ASP A 285 14.03 -12.73 -16.82
C ASP A 285 12.60 -12.49 -16.31
N LEU A 286 11.95 -13.50 -15.72
CA LEU A 286 10.62 -13.41 -15.10
C LEU A 286 10.53 -12.27 -14.06
N ILE A 287 11.58 -12.02 -13.28
CA ILE A 287 11.64 -10.98 -12.22
C ILE A 287 11.39 -9.55 -12.78
N GLN A 288 11.68 -9.30 -14.06
CA GLN A 288 11.43 -7.99 -14.68
C GLN A 288 10.08 -7.88 -15.40
N PHE A 289 9.42 -9.01 -15.66
CA PHE A 289 8.04 -9.03 -16.17
C PHE A 289 7.00 -8.96 -15.04
N PHE A 290 7.36 -9.41 -13.83
CA PHE A 290 6.59 -9.21 -12.59
C PHE A 290 6.52 -7.72 -12.16
#